data_AF-E6MXR6-F1
#
_entry.id   AF-E6MXR6-F1
#
_cell.length_a   1.000
_cell.length_b   1.000
_cell.length_c   1.000
_cell.angle_alpha   90.00
_cell.angle_beta   90.00
_cell.angle_gamma   90.00
#
_symmetry.space_group_name_H-M   'P 1'
#
loop_
_entity.id
_entity.type
_entity.pdbx_description
1 polymer ?
#
loop_
_entity_poly.entity_id
_entity_poly.type
_entity_poly.pdbx_seq_one_letter_code
_entity_poly.pdbx_strand_id
1 'polypeptide(L)'
;MSDIYYRSTIDEHFKIIELIENNPNEIYDDGGGQQFCLEFHHDKVIFYHNEFDEEDGYPVLSCSLHTFKTALIAWNAFLQLPKSIHSVVETVIEE
;
A
#
# COMPACT_ATOMS: atom_id res chain seq x y z
N MET A 1 -2.30 15.50 -1.36
CA MET A 1 -1.74 14.59 -2.39
C MET A 1 -0.33 14.23 -1.97
N SER A 2 -0.12 12.96 -1.66
CA SER A 2 1.10 12.45 -1.06
C SER A 2 1.40 11.12 -1.76
N ASP A 3 2.46 11.09 -2.56
CA ASP A 3 2.92 9.86 -3.20
C ASP A 3 3.13 8.73 -2.17
N ILE A 4 3.06 7.48 -2.61
CA ILE A 4 3.37 6.30 -1.77
C ILE A 4 4.78 6.32 -1.13
N TYR A 5 5.63 7.28 -1.53
CA TYR A 5 6.94 7.55 -0.93
C TYR A 5 6.86 8.13 0.48
N TYR A 6 5.68 8.61 0.91
CA TYR A 6 5.51 9.21 2.22
C TYR A 6 4.89 8.24 3.21
N ARG A 7 5.48 8.22 4.41
CA ARG A 7 5.00 7.41 5.52
C ARG A 7 3.54 7.67 5.88
N SER A 8 3.06 8.90 5.72
CA SER A 8 1.65 9.25 5.96
C SER A 8 0.69 8.46 5.05
N THR A 9 1.05 8.27 3.78
CA THR A 9 0.24 7.47 2.84
C THR A 9 0.24 6.00 3.24
N ILE A 10 1.38 5.48 3.74
CA ILE A 10 1.47 4.11 4.26
C ILE A 10 0.56 3.92 5.48
N ASP A 11 0.58 4.88 6.42
CA ASP A 11 -0.25 4.82 7.62
C ASP A 11 -1.75 4.88 7.29
N GLU A 12 -2.13 5.63 6.25
CA GLU A 12 -3.50 5.67 5.71
C GLU A 12 -3.93 4.32 5.15
N HIS A 13 -3.09 3.67 4.33
CA HIS A 13 -3.37 2.33 3.82
C HIS A 13 -3.50 1.29 4.94
N PHE A 14 -2.65 1.34 5.99
CA PHE A 14 -2.80 0.43 7.12
C PHE A 14 -4.13 0.60 7.85
N LYS A 15 -4.65 1.83 8.00
CA LYS A 15 -5.97 2.08 8.57
C LYS A 15 -7.08 1.48 7.71
N ILE A 16 -7.00 1.63 6.39
CA ILE A 16 -7.99 1.04 5.47
C ILE A 16 -7.97 -0.49 5.58
N ILE A 17 -6.79 -1.11 5.62
CA ILE A 17 -6.64 -2.56 5.79
C ILE A 17 -7.27 -3.01 7.12
N GLU A 18 -7.01 -2.30 8.22
CA GLU A 18 -7.62 -2.61 9.53
C GLU A 18 -9.15 -2.50 9.50
N LEU A 19 -9.70 -1.49 8.81
CA LEU A 19 -11.14 -1.35 8.64
C LEU A 19 -11.75 -2.54 7.89
N ILE A 20 -11.08 -3.01 6.83
CA ILE A 20 -11.55 -4.13 6.01
C ILE A 20 -11.45 -5.48 6.72
N GLU A 21 -10.36 -5.70 7.45
CA GLU A 21 -10.18 -6.92 8.25
C GLU A 21 -11.28 -7.03 9.33
N ASN A 22 -11.80 -5.91 9.82
CA ASN A 22 -12.91 -5.86 10.78
C ASN A 22 -14.30 -5.85 10.11
N ASN A 23 -14.40 -5.41 8.85
CA ASN A 23 -15.66 -5.24 8.12
C ASN A 23 -15.59 -5.90 6.72
N PRO A 24 -15.65 -7.24 6.63
CA PRO A 24 -15.33 -7.98 5.40
C PRO A 24 -16.29 -7.77 4.22
N ASN A 25 -17.46 -7.16 4.46
CA ASN A 25 -18.45 -6.86 3.43
C ASN A 25 -18.35 -5.42 2.92
N GLU A 26 -17.49 -4.60 3.51
CA GLU A 26 -17.32 -3.21 3.12
C GLU A 26 -16.17 -3.07 2.12
N ILE A 27 -16.29 -2.05 1.27
CA ILE A 27 -15.29 -1.67 0.27
C ILE A 27 -14.85 -0.25 0.62
N TYR A 28 -13.55 -0.02 0.58
CA TYR A 28 -12.95 1.27 0.87
C TYR A 28 -12.05 1.71 -0.27
N ASP A 29 -12.00 3.00 -0.54
CA ASP A 29 -11.11 3.63 -1.52
C ASP A 29 -10.06 4.45 -0.76
N ASP A 30 -8.85 4.56 -1.30
CA ASP A 30 -7.78 5.38 -0.71
C ASP A 30 -7.96 6.90 -0.92
N GLY A 31 -9.04 7.32 -1.57
CA GLY A 31 -9.32 8.70 -1.94
C GLY A 31 -8.60 9.14 -3.22
N GLY A 32 -7.87 8.23 -3.88
CA GLY A 32 -7.19 8.44 -5.14
C GLY A 32 -5.86 9.21 -5.07
N GLY A 33 -4.88 8.73 -5.84
CA GLY A 33 -3.62 9.40 -6.10
C GLY A 33 -3.65 10.31 -7.34
N GLN A 34 -2.49 10.79 -7.80
CA GLN A 34 -2.40 11.60 -9.02
C GLN A 34 -2.70 10.81 -10.31
N GLN A 35 -2.67 9.48 -10.28
CA GLN A 35 -2.81 8.64 -11.47
C GLN A 35 -3.60 7.35 -11.23
N PHE A 36 -3.50 6.77 -10.03
CA PHE A 36 -4.18 5.54 -9.69
C PHE A 36 -4.98 5.71 -8.39
N CYS A 37 -6.14 5.05 -8.35
CA CYS A 37 -6.93 4.80 -7.15
C CYS A 37 -6.75 3.34 -6.74
N LEU A 38 -6.82 3.09 -5.44
CA LEU A 38 -6.86 1.76 -4.89
C LEU A 38 -8.22 1.50 -4.25
N GLU A 39 -8.90 0.48 -4.73
CA GLU A 39 -10.13 -0.03 -4.11
C GLU A 39 -9.82 -1.32 -3.35
N PHE A 40 -10.10 -1.30 -2.06
CA PHE A 40 -9.78 -2.39 -1.15
C PHE A 40 -11.02 -3.21 -0.84
N HIS A 41 -10.87 -4.52 -1.02
CA HIS A 41 -11.84 -5.57 -0.67
C HIS A 41 -11.22 -6.47 0.40
N HIS A 42 -12.04 -7.29 1.04
CA HIS A 42 -11.58 -8.25 2.05
C HIS A 42 -10.55 -9.26 1.53
N ASP A 43 -10.62 -9.65 0.26
CA ASP A 43 -9.74 -10.65 -0.34
C ASP A 43 -8.70 -10.06 -1.31
N LYS A 44 -8.91 -8.83 -1.81
CA LYS A 44 -8.07 -8.23 -2.86
C LYS A 44 -7.99 -6.71 -2.77
N VAL A 45 -7.00 -6.16 -3.46
CA VAL A 45 -6.88 -4.73 -3.76
C VAL A 45 -6.87 -4.57 -5.27
N ILE A 46 -7.69 -3.65 -5.78
CA ILE A 46 -7.81 -3.32 -7.19
C ILE A 46 -7.10 -1.98 -7.41
N PHE A 47 -6.36 -1.88 -8.51
CA PHE A 47 -5.66 -0.68 -8.95
C PHE A 47 -6.21 -0.30 -10.31
N TYR A 48 -6.73 0.90 -10.45
CA TYR A 48 -7.21 1.42 -11.72
C TYR A 48 -6.74 2.87 -11.91
N HIS A 49 -6.56 3.25 -13.17
CA HIS A 49 -6.17 4.62 -13.50
C HIS A 49 -7.39 5.54 -13.36
N ASN A 50 -7.17 6.76 -12.89
CA ASN A 50 -8.28 7.68 -12.56
C ASN A 50 -9.00 8.22 -13.80
N GLU A 51 -8.29 8.32 -14.91
CA GLU A 51 -8.76 9.00 -16.15
C GLU A 51 -8.80 8.10 -17.39
N PHE A 52 -8.08 6.98 -17.37
CA PHE A 52 -7.83 6.14 -18.54
C PHE A 52 -8.23 4.72 -18.21
N ASP A 53 -8.64 3.95 -19.22
CA ASP A 53 -9.10 2.59 -19.04
C ASP A 53 -8.34 1.58 -19.92
N GLU A 54 -8.89 0.38 -20.05
CA GLU A 54 -8.28 -0.69 -20.83
C GLU A 54 -8.14 -0.34 -22.32
N GLU A 55 -9.04 0.48 -22.88
CA GLU A 55 -8.98 0.92 -24.28
C GLU A 55 -7.79 1.87 -24.51
N ASP A 56 -7.46 2.67 -23.50
CA ASP A 56 -6.29 3.54 -23.49
C ASP A 56 -4.98 2.80 -23.14
N GLY A 57 -5.05 1.48 -22.88
CA GLY A 57 -3.90 0.66 -22.51
C GLY A 57 -3.54 0.69 -21.02
N TYR A 58 -4.47 1.11 -20.15
CA TYR A 58 -4.33 1.13 -18.70
C TYR A 58 -5.17 0.01 -18.08
N PRO A 59 -4.64 -1.22 -17.97
CA PRO A 59 -5.40 -2.35 -17.44
C PRO A 59 -5.74 -2.16 -15.96
N VAL A 60 -6.90 -2.66 -15.56
CA VAL A 60 -7.23 -2.81 -14.13
C VAL A 60 -6.36 -3.93 -13.56
N LEU A 61 -5.48 -3.57 -12.62
CA LEU A 61 -4.62 -4.53 -11.94
C LEU A 61 -5.24 -4.94 -10.61
N SER A 62 -4.85 -6.09 -10.10
CA SER A 62 -5.23 -6.50 -8.74
C SER A 62 -4.22 -7.43 -8.11
N CYS A 63 -4.22 -7.47 -6.78
CA CYS A 63 -3.50 -8.47 -6.00
C CYS A 63 -4.33 -8.85 -4.76
N SER A 64 -3.95 -9.92 -4.06
CA SER A 64 -4.63 -10.26 -2.80
C SER A 64 -4.37 -9.21 -1.72
N LEU A 65 -5.33 -9.01 -0.80
CA LEU A 65 -5.15 -8.10 0.35
C LEU A 65 -3.90 -8.47 1.16
N HIS A 66 -3.66 -9.77 1.32
CA HIS A 66 -2.45 -10.30 1.95
C HIS A 66 -1.18 -9.85 1.23
N THR A 67 -1.10 -10.03 -0.09
CA THR A 67 0.05 -9.61 -0.91
C THR A 67 0.29 -8.11 -0.80
N PHE A 68 -0.77 -7.30 -0.86
CA PHE A 68 -0.67 -5.86 -0.70
C PHE A 68 -0.12 -5.48 0.68
N LYS A 69 -0.67 -6.06 1.76
CA LYS A 69 -0.21 -5.85 3.13
C LYS A 69 1.26 -6.20 3.31
N THR A 70 1.72 -7.33 2.73
CA THR A 70 3.12 -7.74 2.76
C THR A 70 4.02 -6.73 2.06
N ALA A 71 3.64 -6.27 0.86
CA ALA A 71 4.40 -5.27 0.12
C ALA A 71 4.48 -3.94 0.88
N LEU A 72 3.37 -3.51 1.50
CA LEU A 72 3.29 -2.29 2.29
C LEU A 72 4.19 -2.36 3.54
N ILE A 73 4.24 -3.50 4.23
CA ILE A 73 5.15 -3.73 5.37
C ILE A 73 6.61 -3.63 4.93
N ALA A 74 6.97 -4.30 3.83
CA ALA A 74 8.33 -4.27 3.30
C ALA A 74 8.74 -2.85 2.89
N TRP A 75 7.82 -2.12 2.25
CA TRP A 75 8.04 -0.73 1.86
C TRP A 75 8.21 0.20 3.06
N ASN A 76 7.38 0.05 4.10
CA ASN A 76 7.54 0.80 5.35
C ASN A 76 8.90 0.53 6.01
N ALA A 77 9.34 -0.73 6.04
CA ALA A 77 10.67 -1.09 6.56
C ALA A 77 11.79 -0.44 5.72
N PHE A 78 11.67 -0.46 4.39
CA PHE A 78 12.61 0.19 3.49
C PHE A 78 12.73 1.70 3.76
N LEU A 79 11.60 2.40 3.93
CA LEU A 79 11.61 3.84 4.24
C LEU A 79 12.21 4.18 5.61
N GLN A 80 12.24 3.22 6.54
CA GLN A 80 12.87 3.37 7.86
C GLN A 80 14.36 3.03 7.85
N LEU A 81 14.90 2.50 6.75
CA LEU A 81 16.33 2.28 6.63
C LEU A 81 17.07 3.60 6.81
N PRO A 82 18.18 3.59 7.57
CA PRO A 82 18.91 4.82 7.80
C PRO A 82 19.51 5.34 6.50
N LYS A 83 19.32 6.64 6.25
CA LYS A 83 19.63 7.28 4.96
C LYS A 83 21.13 7.38 4.66
N SER A 84 21.98 7.16 5.67
CA SER A 84 23.42 7.18 5.53
C SER A 84 23.95 5.76 5.39
N ILE A 85 24.75 5.48 4.37
CA ILE A 85 25.46 4.20 4.23
C ILE A 85 26.44 3.92 5.39
N HIS A 86 26.79 4.95 6.17
CA HIS A 86 27.67 4.85 7.34
C HIS A 86 26.93 4.63 8.66
N SER A 87 25.61 4.51 8.61
CA SER A 87 24.82 4.19 9.80
C SER A 87 24.89 2.69 10.11
N VAL A 88 24.94 2.36 11.40
CA VAL A 88 25.03 0.98 11.88
C VAL A 88 23.67 0.61 12.49
N VAL A 89 23.06 -0.47 12.00
CA VAL A 89 21.88 -1.09 12.62
C VAL A 89 22.38 -2.22 13.51
N GLU A 90 22.48 -1.98 14.82
CA GLU A 90 22.78 -3.03 15.78
C GLU A 90 21.56 -3.94 15.91
N THR A 91 21.70 -5.22 15.55
CA THR A 91 20.64 -6.22 15.66
C THR A 91 21.09 -7.26 16.68
N VAL A 92 20.33 -7.43 17.76
CA VAL A 92 20.56 -8.49 18.73
C VAL A 92 19.99 -9.79 18.14
N ILE A 93 20.83 -10.79 17.96
CA ILE A 93 20.40 -12.15 17.63
C ILE A 93 20.26 -12.88 18.97
N GLU A 94 19.03 -13.22 19.36
CA GLU A 94 18.79 -14.07 20.53
C GLU A 94 19.12 -15.53 20.16
N GLU A 95 19.94 -16.19 20.99
CA GLU A 95 20.31 -17.62 20.88
C GLU A 95 19.17 -18.56 21.29
#